data_AF-A0AAU5PVQ9-F1
#
_entry.id   AF-A0AAU5PVQ9-F1
#
_cell.length_a   1.000
_cell.length_b   1.000
_cell.length_c   1.000
_cell.angle_alpha   90.00
_cell.angle_beta   90.00
_cell.angle_gamma   90.00
#
_symmetry.space_group_name_H-M   'P 1'
#
loop_
_entity.id
_entity.type
_entity.pdbx_description
1 polymer ?
#
loop_
_entity_poly.entity_id
_entity_poly.type
_entity_poly.pdbx_seq_one_letter_code
_entity_poly.pdbx_strand_id
1 'polypeptide(L)'
;MNAFSYSAAFITFFSVVGPPKVLLSFAGLAQVHPVSQLRTVALISSGAAVLVGLVIGITAPWVLNVFHISTPALQLAGGVIFFIYAVGLVLGLHFGTGTTQQDAPDLTSAVRELLIPYVVSPLAMTAVLIEAAARDSFTWRSTVVGAYVSVIALDLICVLLLAPALRRTHHATIELLGRLLGLLLAAVGVDLVLDGLADLGVPGLYTRH
;
A
#
# COMPACT_ATOMS: atom_id res chain seq x y z
N MET A 1 20.94 -17.51 -3.77
CA MET A 1 19.69 -16.75 -3.53
C MET A 1 18.89 -17.57 -2.52
N ASN A 2 18.85 -17.17 -1.24
CA ASN A 2 18.13 -17.97 -0.24
C ASN A 2 16.63 -17.76 -0.47
N ALA A 3 15.93 -18.77 -0.99
CA ALA A 3 14.49 -18.70 -1.25
C ALA A 3 13.69 -18.23 -0.02
N PHE A 4 14.14 -18.60 1.19
CA PHE A 4 13.59 -18.14 2.47
C PHE A 4 13.57 -16.61 2.62
N SER A 5 14.59 -15.93 2.13
CA SER A 5 14.73 -14.47 2.22
C SER A 5 13.82 -13.73 1.24
N TYR A 6 13.61 -14.28 0.04
CA TYR A 6 12.66 -13.72 -0.93
C TYR A 6 11.22 -13.94 -0.49
N SER A 7 10.88 -15.16 -0.05
CA SER A 7 9.54 -15.50 0.40
C SER A 7 9.10 -14.64 1.58
N ALA A 8 10.00 -14.36 2.54
CA ALA A 8 9.70 -13.47 3.65
C ALA A 8 9.34 -12.06 3.18
N ALA A 9 10.19 -11.44 2.35
CA ALA A 9 9.92 -10.11 1.79
C ALA A 9 8.62 -10.08 0.97
N PHE A 10 8.37 -11.13 0.17
CA PHE A 10 7.14 -11.27 -0.59
C PHE A 10 5.91 -11.35 0.32
N ILE A 11 5.95 -12.15 1.39
CA ILE A 11 4.84 -12.27 2.34
C ILE A 11 4.59 -10.94 3.05
N THR A 12 5.65 -10.23 3.45
CA THR A 12 5.56 -8.89 4.04
C THR A 12 4.84 -7.94 3.08
N PHE A 13 5.30 -7.84 1.82
CA PHE A 13 4.67 -6.96 0.83
C PHE A 13 3.26 -7.40 0.46
N PHE A 14 2.99 -8.70 0.37
CA PHE A 14 1.66 -9.24 0.09
C PHE A 14 0.68 -8.91 1.21
N SER A 15 1.09 -9.02 2.47
CA SER A 15 0.26 -8.64 3.62
C SER A 15 0.00 -7.13 3.64
N VAL A 16 1.02 -6.33 3.32
CA VAL A 16 0.99 -4.87 3.39
C VAL A 16 0.25 -4.23 2.21
N VAL A 17 0.47 -4.70 0.98
CA VAL A 17 0.00 -4.07 -0.27
C VAL A 17 -1.08 -4.88 -0.96
N GLY A 18 -1.21 -6.17 -0.64
CA GLY A 18 -1.79 -7.17 -1.53
C GLY A 18 -3.25 -6.99 -1.97
N PRO A 19 -3.77 -8.00 -2.70
CA PRO A 19 -4.92 -7.84 -3.57
C PRO A 19 -6.19 -7.30 -2.88
N PRO A 20 -6.55 -7.69 -1.64
CA PRO A 20 -7.77 -7.21 -1.00
C PRO A 20 -7.84 -5.67 -0.89
N LYS A 21 -6.71 -5.02 -0.58
CA LYS A 21 -6.63 -3.56 -0.43
C LYS A 21 -6.81 -2.87 -1.78
N VAL A 22 -6.07 -3.37 -2.77
CA VAL A 22 -6.09 -2.84 -4.14
C VAL A 22 -7.48 -3.01 -4.74
N LEU A 23 -8.05 -4.21 -4.67
CA LEU A 23 -9.37 -4.52 -5.21
C LEU A 23 -10.44 -3.63 -4.59
N LEU A 24 -10.39 -3.34 -3.29
CA LEU A 24 -11.33 -2.43 -2.66
C LEU A 24 -11.22 -0.99 -3.22
N SER A 25 -10.00 -0.47 -3.38
CA SER A 25 -9.78 0.86 -3.98
C SER A 25 -10.28 0.93 -5.43
N PHE A 26 -10.04 -0.13 -6.22
CA PHE A 26 -10.57 -0.22 -7.59
C PHE A 26 -12.08 -0.46 -7.64
N ALA A 27 -12.67 -1.12 -6.64
CA ALA A 27 -14.11 -1.39 -6.59
C ALA A 27 -14.92 -0.09 -6.49
N GLY A 28 -14.42 0.91 -5.75
CA GLY A 28 -15.01 2.24 -5.70
C GLY A 28 -15.02 2.92 -7.07
N LEU A 29 -13.88 2.94 -7.77
CA LEU A 29 -13.79 3.50 -9.13
C LEU A 29 -14.64 2.72 -10.13
N ALA A 30 -14.78 1.41 -9.95
CA ALA A 30 -15.53 0.57 -10.88
C ALA A 30 -17.04 0.82 -10.89
N GLN A 31 -17.57 1.51 -9.87
CA GLN A 31 -18.96 1.94 -9.84
C GLN A 31 -19.23 3.12 -10.80
N VAL A 32 -18.20 3.93 -11.10
CA VAL A 32 -18.35 5.21 -11.81
C VAL A 32 -17.72 5.17 -13.20
N HIS A 33 -16.79 4.24 -13.46
CA HIS A 33 -16.03 4.15 -14.71
C HIS A 33 -16.23 2.83 -15.48
N PRO A 34 -16.17 2.85 -16.83
CA PRO A 34 -16.19 1.63 -17.65
C PRO A 34 -14.93 0.77 -17.46
N VAL A 35 -15.07 -0.54 -17.68
CA VAL A 35 -14.01 -1.55 -17.47
C VAL A 35 -12.74 -1.25 -18.28
N SER A 36 -12.86 -0.65 -19.46
CA SER A 36 -11.70 -0.23 -20.26
C SER A 36 -10.86 0.84 -19.57
N GLN A 37 -11.51 1.84 -18.96
CA GLN A 37 -10.81 2.91 -18.22
C GLN A 37 -10.15 2.35 -16.96
N LEU A 38 -10.82 1.46 -16.22
CA LEU A 38 -10.24 0.78 -15.04
C LEU A 38 -8.93 0.04 -15.37
N ARG A 39 -8.88 -0.66 -16.51
CA ARG A 39 -7.67 -1.38 -16.94
C ARG A 39 -6.52 -0.43 -17.23
N THR A 40 -6.80 0.69 -17.90
CA THR A 40 -5.80 1.73 -18.18
C THR A 40 -5.30 2.36 -16.89
N VAL A 41 -6.21 2.72 -15.97
CA VAL A 41 -5.86 3.25 -14.65
C VAL A 41 -4.97 2.26 -13.89
N ALA A 42 -5.33 0.97 -13.88
CA ALA A 42 -4.54 -0.08 -13.23
C ALA A 42 -3.13 -0.22 -13.81
N LEU A 43 -3.00 -0.23 -15.14
CA LEU A 43 -1.68 -0.31 -15.79
C LEU A 43 -0.80 0.91 -15.46
N ILE A 44 -1.37 2.11 -15.52
CA ILE A 44 -0.64 3.35 -15.23
C ILE A 44 -0.26 3.40 -13.74
N SER A 45 -1.19 3.09 -12.83
CA SER A 45 -0.94 3.15 -11.40
C SER A 45 0.06 2.07 -10.96
N SER A 46 -0.03 0.86 -11.48
CA SER A 46 0.96 -0.21 -11.23
C SER A 46 2.32 0.13 -11.80
N GLY A 47 2.40 0.71 -13.00
CA GLY A 47 3.67 1.18 -13.57
C GLY A 47 4.32 2.26 -12.71
N ALA A 48 3.53 3.23 -12.24
CA ALA A 48 4.01 4.29 -11.35
C ALA A 48 4.44 3.75 -9.97
N ALA A 49 3.70 2.80 -9.38
CA ALA A 49 4.06 2.15 -8.12
C ALA A 49 5.38 1.38 -8.25
N VAL A 50 5.57 0.63 -9.34
CA VAL A 50 6.83 -0.07 -9.64
C VAL A 50 7.98 0.91 -9.76
N LEU A 51 7.80 2.02 -10.49
CA LEU A 51 8.84 3.03 -10.67
C LEU A 51 9.23 3.68 -9.34
N VAL A 52 8.24 4.08 -8.54
CA VAL A 52 8.49 4.69 -7.22
C VAL A 52 9.16 3.69 -6.27
N GLY A 53 8.68 2.45 -6.19
CA GLY A 53 9.28 1.41 -5.36
C GLY A 53 10.69 1.03 -5.81
N LEU A 54 10.98 1.05 -7.11
CA LEU A 54 12.32 0.84 -7.66
C LEU A 54 13.27 1.95 -7.21
N VAL A 55 12.87 3.21 -7.40
CA VAL A 55 13.65 4.38 -6.97
C VAL A 55 13.91 4.30 -5.47
N ILE A 56 12.86 4.15 -4.66
CA ILE A 56 12.96 4.14 -3.20
C ILE A 56 13.77 2.94 -2.69
N GLY A 57 13.56 1.73 -3.22
CA GLY A 57 14.35 0.56 -2.81
C GLY A 57 15.86 0.74 -3.08
N ILE A 58 16.20 1.39 -4.20
CA ILE A 58 17.58 1.71 -4.59
C ILE A 58 18.13 2.96 -3.89
N THR A 59 17.31 3.82 -3.32
CA THR A 59 17.76 5.00 -2.55
C THR A 59 17.55 4.89 -1.05
N ALA A 60 16.93 3.82 -0.52
CA ALA A 60 16.47 3.75 0.87
C ALA A 60 17.53 4.10 1.94
N PRO A 61 18.73 3.48 1.98
CA PRO A 61 19.77 3.84 2.95
C PRO A 61 20.27 5.27 2.78
N TRP A 62 20.31 5.79 1.55
CA TRP A 62 20.72 7.16 1.28
C TRP A 62 19.67 8.15 1.80
N VAL A 63 18.39 7.92 1.53
CA VAL A 63 17.28 8.74 2.03
C VAL A 63 17.29 8.76 3.56
N LEU A 64 17.37 7.59 4.22
CA LEU A 64 17.39 7.52 5.67
C LEU A 64 18.59 8.24 6.28
N ASN A 65 19.77 8.13 5.67
CA ASN A 65 20.96 8.85 6.12
C ASN A 65 20.85 10.36 5.95
N VAL A 66 20.35 10.85 4.81
CA VAL A 66 20.22 12.29 4.53
C VAL A 66 19.27 12.97 5.52
N PHE A 67 18.16 12.31 5.84
CA PHE A 67 17.17 12.85 6.78
C PHE A 67 17.45 12.49 8.23
N HIS A 68 18.51 11.71 8.52
CA HIS A 68 18.81 11.17 9.85
C HIS A 68 17.60 10.49 10.51
N ILE A 69 16.78 9.79 9.71
CA ILE A 69 15.58 9.10 10.18
C ILE A 69 15.94 7.65 10.55
N SER A 70 15.58 7.25 11.77
CA SER A 70 15.72 5.88 12.22
C SER A 70 14.59 4.99 11.67
N THR A 71 14.89 3.72 11.42
CA THR A 71 13.90 2.71 10.99
C THR A 71 12.67 2.64 11.91
N PRO A 72 12.82 2.69 13.25
CA PRO A 72 11.67 2.71 14.17
C PRO A 72 10.82 3.98 14.08
N ALA A 73 11.44 5.14 13.86
CA ALA A 73 10.70 6.38 13.65
C ALA A 73 9.87 6.32 12.35
N LEU A 74 10.40 5.68 11.32
CA LEU A 74 9.66 5.45 10.08
C LEU A 74 8.49 4.46 10.27
N GLN A 75 8.68 3.38 11.05
CA GLN A 75 7.60 2.47 11.42
C GLN A 75 6.47 3.19 12.15
N LEU A 76 6.80 4.05 13.12
CA LEU A 76 5.82 4.88 13.82
C LEU A 76 5.04 5.78 12.87
N ALA A 77 5.76 6.55 12.03
CA ALA A 77 5.12 7.46 11.09
C ALA A 77 4.22 6.72 10.09
N GLY A 78 4.72 5.63 9.51
CA GLY A 78 3.98 4.78 8.58
C GLY A 78 2.76 4.14 9.25
N GLY A 79 2.90 3.64 10.47
CA GLY A 79 1.82 3.06 11.27
C GLY A 79 0.72 4.09 11.59
N VAL A 80 1.08 5.30 12.01
CA VAL A 80 0.12 6.39 12.29
C VAL A 80 -0.63 6.81 11.03
N ILE A 81 0.07 7.07 9.93
CA ILE A 81 -0.57 7.46 8.66
C ILE A 81 -1.51 6.34 8.20
N PHE A 82 -1.08 5.09 8.35
CA PHE A 82 -1.88 3.95 7.96
C PHE A 82 -3.12 3.74 8.84
N PHE A 83 -2.99 3.94 10.15
CA PHE A 83 -4.10 3.93 11.08
C PHE A 83 -5.14 5.00 10.72
N ILE A 84 -4.69 6.22 10.41
CA ILE A 84 -5.58 7.30 9.96
C ILE A 84 -6.31 6.90 8.67
N TYR A 85 -5.59 6.34 7.70
CA TYR A 85 -6.18 5.83 6.47
C TYR A 85 -7.24 4.75 6.73
N ALA A 86 -6.94 3.80 7.62
CA ALA A 86 -7.83 2.73 8.01
C ALA A 86 -9.10 3.25 8.71
N VAL A 87 -8.97 4.25 9.59
CA VAL A 87 -10.09 4.91 10.25
C VAL A 87 -11.02 5.56 9.22
N GLY A 88 -10.51 6.23 8.20
CA GLY A 88 -11.39 6.78 7.16
C GLY A 88 -12.09 5.71 6.34
N LEU A 89 -11.47 4.55 6.07
CA LEU A 89 -12.19 3.43 5.45
C LEU A 89 -13.37 2.95 6.32
N VAL A 90 -13.18 2.85 7.65
CA VAL A 90 -14.25 2.48 8.59
C VAL A 90 -15.36 3.53 8.62
N LEU A 91 -15.01 4.80 8.54
CA LEU A 91 -15.95 5.92 8.56
C LEU A 91 -16.57 6.21 7.19
N GLY A 92 -16.16 5.50 6.12
CA GLY A 92 -16.58 5.78 4.75
C GLY A 92 -16.04 7.09 4.18
N LEU A 93 -15.00 7.65 4.80
CA LEU A 93 -14.27 8.81 4.30
C LEU A 93 -13.42 8.40 3.10
N HIS A 94 -13.63 9.08 1.99
CA HIS A 94 -12.84 8.86 0.78
C HIS A 94 -11.58 9.73 0.86
N PHE A 95 -10.47 9.17 1.35
CA PHE A 95 -9.17 9.84 1.28
C PHE A 95 -8.72 9.91 -0.19
N GLY A 96 -8.93 11.08 -0.80
CA GLY A 96 -8.87 11.28 -2.26
C GLY A 96 -9.92 12.27 -2.77
N THR A 97 -10.74 12.85 -1.88
CA THR A 97 -11.77 13.84 -2.23
C THR A 97 -11.19 15.13 -2.82
N GLY A 98 -11.04 15.14 -4.13
CA GLY A 98 -11.55 16.25 -4.93
C GLY A 98 -13.01 15.94 -5.29
N THR A 99 -13.95 16.51 -4.54
CA THR A 99 -15.29 16.76 -5.06
C THR A 99 -15.16 17.62 -6.32
N THR A 100 -15.10 17.02 -7.50
CA THR A 100 -15.52 17.69 -8.73
C THR A 100 -16.66 16.88 -9.31
N GLN A 101 -17.83 17.12 -8.74
CA GLN A 101 -19.13 16.77 -9.30
C GLN A 101 -19.48 17.66 -10.51
N GLN A 102 -18.48 18.20 -11.22
CA GLN A 102 -18.67 19.03 -12.39
C GLN A 102 -17.51 18.75 -13.34
N ASP A 103 -17.89 18.44 -14.57
CA ASP A 103 -17.09 18.04 -15.71
C ASP A 103 -16.69 16.56 -15.75
N ALA A 104 -16.82 15.99 -16.96
CA ALA A 104 -16.90 14.57 -17.29
C ALA A 104 -15.88 13.66 -16.55
N PRO A 105 -16.18 12.35 -16.38
CA PRO A 105 -15.25 11.38 -15.81
C PRO A 105 -14.07 11.18 -16.76
N ASP A 106 -13.12 12.10 -16.71
CA ASP A 106 -11.93 12.08 -17.53
C ASP A 106 -10.91 11.10 -16.92
N LEU A 107 -10.21 10.38 -17.79
CA LEU A 107 -9.20 9.38 -17.43
C LEU A 107 -8.16 9.97 -16.47
N THR A 108 -7.83 11.23 -16.66
CA THR A 108 -6.83 11.97 -15.88
C THR A 108 -7.20 12.11 -14.40
N SER A 109 -8.49 12.30 -14.08
CA SER A 109 -8.97 12.44 -12.71
C SER A 109 -8.97 11.09 -11.98
N ALA A 110 -9.44 10.03 -12.63
CA ALA A 110 -9.42 8.67 -12.07
C ALA A 110 -7.98 8.17 -11.83
N VAL A 111 -7.06 8.47 -12.73
CA VAL A 111 -5.62 8.18 -12.54
C VAL A 111 -5.09 8.93 -11.33
N ARG A 112 -5.40 10.22 -11.16
CA ARG A 112 -4.92 11.04 -10.03
C ARG A 112 -5.47 10.57 -8.69
N GLU A 113 -6.77 10.31 -8.62
CA GLU A 113 -7.46 9.81 -7.42
C GLU A 113 -6.87 8.49 -6.95
N LEU A 114 -6.48 7.60 -7.87
CA LEU A 114 -5.88 6.34 -7.51
C LEU A 114 -4.36 6.44 -7.30
N LEU A 115 -3.66 7.32 -8.02
CA LEU A 115 -2.21 7.47 -7.90
C LEU A 115 -1.80 7.80 -6.48
N ILE A 116 -2.50 8.73 -5.83
CA ILE A 116 -2.13 9.17 -4.47
C ILE A 116 -2.20 8.01 -3.46
N PRO A 117 -3.33 7.29 -3.29
CA PRO A 117 -3.41 6.16 -2.35
C PRO A 117 -2.67 4.89 -2.80
N TYR A 118 -2.53 4.65 -4.12
CA TYR A 118 -1.92 3.43 -4.65
C TYR A 118 -0.40 3.54 -4.82
N VAL A 119 0.09 4.64 -5.40
CA VAL A 119 1.53 4.87 -5.66
C VAL A 119 2.23 5.45 -4.43
N VAL A 120 1.55 6.35 -3.70
CA VAL A 120 2.05 6.88 -2.42
C VAL A 120 1.35 6.17 -1.26
N SER A 121 1.11 4.86 -1.37
CA SER A 121 0.57 4.09 -0.25
C SER A 121 1.58 4.17 0.90
N PRO A 122 1.33 4.94 1.97
CA PRO A 122 2.36 5.31 2.94
C PRO A 122 2.95 4.07 3.62
N LEU A 123 2.11 3.04 3.79
CA LEU A 123 2.48 1.74 4.31
C LEU A 123 3.41 0.96 3.36
N ALA A 124 3.12 0.96 2.06
CA ALA A 124 3.94 0.28 1.06
C ALA A 124 5.34 0.91 1.00
N MET A 125 5.40 2.24 1.00
CA MET A 125 6.66 2.99 0.99
C MET A 125 7.47 2.78 2.27
N THR A 126 6.79 2.79 3.42
CA THR A 126 7.41 2.47 4.71
C THR A 126 7.99 1.05 4.70
N ALA A 127 7.24 0.05 4.24
CA ALA A 127 7.73 -1.32 4.15
C ALA A 127 8.93 -1.45 3.20
N VAL A 128 8.89 -0.81 2.02
CA VAL A 128 10.01 -0.84 1.07
C VAL A 128 11.26 -0.19 1.68
N LEU A 129 11.12 0.95 2.35
CA LEU A 129 12.24 1.65 3.01
C LEU A 129 12.85 0.80 4.13
N ILE A 130 12.02 0.23 5.01
CA ILE A 130 12.47 -0.60 6.14
C ILE A 130 13.17 -1.85 5.62
N GLU A 131 12.53 -2.60 4.72
CA GLU A 131 13.09 -3.85 4.18
C GLU A 131 14.37 -3.59 3.39
N ALA A 132 14.41 -2.54 2.55
CA ALA A 132 15.62 -2.21 1.79
C ALA A 132 16.76 -1.69 2.69
N ALA A 133 16.46 -1.10 3.84
CA ALA A 133 17.45 -0.64 4.83
C ALA A 133 17.88 -1.73 5.81
N ALA A 134 17.16 -2.84 5.90
CA ALA A 134 17.44 -3.91 6.85
C ALA A 134 18.81 -4.59 6.63
N ARG A 135 19.33 -4.57 5.40
CA ARG A 135 20.67 -5.09 5.08
C ARG A 135 21.38 -4.21 4.06
N ASP A 136 22.62 -3.83 4.37
CA ASP A 136 23.45 -3.04 3.47
C ASP A 136 24.12 -3.92 2.40
N SER A 137 23.30 -4.51 1.53
CA SER A 137 23.77 -5.34 0.43
C SER A 137 22.95 -5.11 -0.83
N PHE A 138 23.63 -4.83 -1.94
CA PHE A 138 22.99 -4.61 -3.23
C PHE A 138 22.14 -5.81 -3.68
N THR A 139 22.59 -7.04 -3.38
CA THR A 139 21.84 -8.27 -3.69
C THR A 139 20.54 -8.36 -2.89
N TRP A 140 20.55 -7.95 -1.62
CA TRP A 140 19.35 -7.87 -0.80
C TRP A 140 18.36 -6.86 -1.35
N ARG A 141 18.82 -5.66 -1.72
CA ARG A 141 17.97 -4.59 -2.25
C ARG A 141 17.31 -5.00 -3.57
N SER A 142 18.03 -5.70 -4.45
CA SER A 142 17.43 -6.28 -5.66
C SER A 142 16.38 -7.35 -5.35
N THR A 143 16.54 -8.10 -4.25
CA THR A 143 15.57 -9.11 -3.78
C THR A 143 14.29 -8.44 -3.27
N VAL A 144 14.43 -7.38 -2.46
CA VAL A 144 13.31 -6.58 -1.92
C VAL A 144 12.51 -5.95 -3.06
N VAL A 145 13.19 -5.29 -4.00
CA VAL A 145 12.54 -4.70 -5.19
C VAL A 145 11.86 -5.78 -6.03
N GLY A 146 12.51 -6.92 -6.27
CA GLY A 146 11.92 -8.03 -7.03
C GLY A 146 10.67 -8.59 -6.37
N ALA A 147 10.66 -8.72 -5.03
CA ALA A 147 9.50 -9.17 -4.28
C ALA A 147 8.34 -8.15 -4.37
N TYR A 148 8.65 -6.86 -4.18
CA TYR A 148 7.67 -5.77 -4.30
C TYR A 148 7.03 -5.71 -5.69
N VAL A 149 7.85 -5.78 -6.75
CA VAL A 149 7.38 -5.78 -8.14
C VAL A 149 6.50 -7.01 -8.42
N SER A 150 6.85 -8.17 -7.87
CA SER A 150 6.04 -9.39 -8.02
C SER A 150 4.68 -9.28 -7.35
N VAL A 151 4.60 -8.63 -6.18
CA VAL A 151 3.31 -8.34 -5.52
C VAL A 151 2.48 -7.36 -6.35
N ILE A 152 3.07 -6.26 -6.87
CA ILE A 152 2.32 -5.34 -7.73
C ILE A 152 1.82 -6.05 -9.00
N ALA A 153 2.65 -6.91 -9.60
CA ALA A 153 2.26 -7.67 -10.78
C ALA A 153 1.08 -8.61 -10.46
N LEU A 154 1.11 -9.27 -9.30
CA LEU A 154 0.00 -10.09 -8.82
C LEU A 154 -1.27 -9.25 -8.60
N ASP A 155 -1.16 -8.10 -7.94
CA ASP A 155 -2.28 -7.18 -7.70
C ASP A 155 -2.89 -6.70 -9.00
N LEU A 156 -2.05 -6.32 -9.98
CA LEU A 156 -2.48 -5.94 -11.32
C LEU A 156 -3.26 -7.07 -11.99
N ILE A 157 -2.74 -8.30 -11.95
CA ILE A 157 -3.43 -9.47 -12.52
C ILE A 157 -4.79 -9.67 -11.83
N CYS A 158 -4.84 -9.60 -10.50
CA CYS A 158 -6.08 -9.70 -9.74
C CYS A 158 -7.09 -8.62 -10.17
N VAL A 159 -6.66 -7.36 -10.28
CA VAL A 159 -7.54 -6.26 -10.72
C VAL A 159 -8.04 -6.50 -12.15
N LEU A 160 -7.17 -6.91 -13.08
CA LEU A 160 -7.55 -7.14 -14.47
C LEU A 160 -8.57 -8.28 -14.63
N LEU A 161 -8.42 -9.35 -13.83
CA LEU A 161 -9.32 -10.51 -13.83
C LEU A 161 -10.65 -10.21 -13.12
N LEU A 162 -10.59 -9.52 -11.98
CA LEU A 162 -11.77 -9.24 -11.17
C LEU A 162 -12.50 -7.94 -11.55
N ALA A 163 -11.93 -7.06 -12.38
CA ALA A 163 -12.59 -5.83 -12.85
C ALA A 163 -14.06 -6.00 -13.31
N PRO A 164 -14.44 -7.00 -14.13
CA PRO A 164 -15.84 -7.21 -14.49
C PRO A 164 -16.71 -7.70 -13.32
N ALA A 165 -16.14 -8.41 -12.35
CA ALA A 165 -16.83 -8.84 -11.13
C ALA A 165 -17.03 -7.68 -10.13
N LEU A 166 -16.01 -6.81 -9.99
CA LEU A 166 -16.07 -5.59 -9.19
C LEU A 166 -17.23 -4.70 -9.63
N ARG A 167 -17.44 -4.54 -10.95
CA ARG A 167 -18.56 -3.74 -11.49
C ARG A 167 -19.94 -4.32 -11.16
N ARG A 168 -20.05 -5.65 -10.98
CA ARG A 168 -21.30 -6.31 -10.60
C ARG A 168 -21.54 -6.31 -9.09
N THR A 169 -20.56 -5.88 -8.31
CA THR A 169 -20.65 -5.88 -6.85
C THR A 169 -21.54 -4.73 -6.40
N HIS A 170 -22.48 -5.00 -5.49
CA HIS A 170 -23.34 -3.96 -4.94
C HIS A 170 -22.55 -3.00 -4.04
N HIS A 171 -22.94 -1.72 -4.06
CA HIS A 171 -22.31 -0.67 -3.26
C HIS A 171 -22.26 -1.03 -1.76
N ALA A 172 -23.35 -1.60 -1.22
CA ALA A 172 -23.42 -2.07 0.16
C ALA A 172 -22.34 -3.12 0.49
N THR A 173 -22.02 -4.03 -0.44
CA THR A 173 -20.98 -5.04 -0.23
C THR A 173 -19.59 -4.41 -0.17
N ILE A 174 -19.32 -3.43 -1.03
CA ILE A 174 -18.04 -2.70 -1.06
C ILE A 174 -17.87 -1.91 0.24
N GLU A 175 -18.93 -1.25 0.73
CA GLU A 175 -18.90 -0.50 1.98
C GLU A 175 -18.66 -1.41 3.19
N LEU A 176 -19.35 -2.55 3.26
CA LEU A 176 -19.16 -3.53 4.33
C LEU A 176 -17.74 -4.12 4.31
N LEU A 177 -17.24 -4.54 3.15
CA LEU A 177 -15.86 -5.03 3.01
C LEU A 177 -14.86 -3.95 3.37
N GLY A 178 -15.12 -2.70 2.98
CA GLY A 178 -14.24 -1.56 3.30
C GLY A 178 -14.14 -1.29 4.79
N ARG A 179 -15.25 -1.41 5.52
CA ARG A 179 -15.26 -1.28 6.99
C ARG A 179 -14.53 -2.44 7.67
N LEU A 180 -14.73 -3.68 7.21
CA LEU A 180 -14.03 -4.85 7.75
C LEU A 180 -12.53 -4.76 7.48
N LEU A 181 -12.13 -4.43 6.26
CA LEU A 181 -10.75 -4.19 5.89
C LEU A 181 -10.18 -3.05 6.72
N GLY A 182 -10.88 -1.92 6.82
CA GLY A 182 -10.47 -0.78 7.64
C GLY A 182 -10.22 -1.16 9.09
N LEU A 183 -11.05 -2.00 9.71
CA LEU A 183 -10.82 -2.48 11.07
C LEU A 183 -9.53 -3.31 11.18
N LEU A 184 -9.29 -4.22 10.23
CA LEU A 184 -8.06 -5.03 10.18
C LEU A 184 -6.82 -4.16 9.95
N LEU A 185 -6.91 -3.19 9.05
CA LEU A 185 -5.81 -2.27 8.74
C LEU A 185 -5.50 -1.34 9.92
N ALA A 186 -6.51 -0.93 10.68
CA ALA A 186 -6.32 -0.15 11.90
C ALA A 186 -5.53 -0.97 12.93
N ALA A 187 -5.84 -2.26 13.10
CA ALA A 187 -5.08 -3.15 13.96
C ALA A 187 -3.61 -3.25 13.51
N VAL A 188 -3.35 -3.46 12.22
CA VAL A 188 -1.98 -3.49 11.67
C VAL A 188 -1.24 -2.16 11.88
N GLY A 189 -1.93 -1.02 11.72
CA GLY A 189 -1.36 0.30 11.98
C GLY A 189 -0.96 0.47 13.45
N VAL A 190 -1.80 0.00 14.39
CA VAL A 190 -1.49 -0.01 15.82
C VAL A 190 -0.29 -0.91 16.11
N ASP A 191 -0.23 -2.11 15.54
CA ASP A 191 0.91 -3.01 15.74
C ASP A 191 2.23 -2.37 15.26
N LEU A 192 2.25 -1.74 14.09
CA LEU A 192 3.42 -1.01 13.61
C LEU A 192 3.84 0.14 14.53
N VAL A 193 2.87 0.84 15.13
CA VAL A 193 3.18 1.90 16.10
C VAL A 193 3.79 1.31 17.36
N LEU A 194 3.24 0.20 17.86
CA LEU A 194 3.75 -0.45 19.07
C LEU A 194 5.13 -1.07 18.84
N ASP A 195 5.36 -1.69 17.68
CA ASP A 195 6.66 -2.24 17.29
C ASP A 195 7.70 -1.10 17.20
N GLY A 196 7.36 0.02 16.56
CA GLY A 196 8.23 1.19 16.50
C GLY A 196 8.53 1.80 17.87
N LEU A 197 7.59 1.81 18.81
CA LEU A 197 7.82 2.25 20.20
C LEU A 197 8.73 1.26 20.96
N ALA A 198 8.53 -0.04 20.78
CA ALA A 198 9.35 -1.07 21.39
C ALA A 198 10.80 -0.99 20.89
N ASP A 199 11.00 -0.81 19.59
CA ASP A 199 12.33 -0.66 19.00
C ASP A 199 13.04 0.64 19.45
N LEU A 200 12.29 1.66 19.90
CA LEU A 200 12.85 2.90 20.45
C LEU A 200 13.24 2.83 21.93
N GLY A 201 12.99 1.71 22.64
CA GLY A 201 13.38 1.60 24.04
C GLY A 201 12.28 1.83 25.07
N VAL A 202 11.00 1.97 24.66
CA VAL A 202 9.92 2.28 25.61
C VAL A 202 9.66 1.08 26.54
N PRO A 203 9.90 1.20 27.86
CA PRO A 203 9.76 0.09 28.79
C PRO A 203 8.30 -0.37 28.90
N GLY A 204 8.07 -1.69 28.85
CA GLY A 204 6.74 -2.31 29.02
C GLY A 204 6.11 -2.90 27.75
N LEU A 205 6.74 -2.73 26.57
CA LEU A 205 6.23 -3.26 25.28
C LEU A 205 6.91 -4.55 24.81
N TYR A 206 8.02 -4.99 25.43
CA TYR A 206 8.81 -6.15 25.02
C TYR A 206 8.18 -7.52 25.27
N THR A 207 7.02 -7.58 25.92
CA THR A 207 6.28 -8.82 26.15
C THR A 207 5.12 -8.92 25.17
N ARG A 208 5.40 -9.36 23.94
CA ARG A 208 4.36 -9.90 23.05
C ARG A 208 4.74 -11.30 22.57
N HIS A 209 3.74 -12.19 22.65
CA HIS A 209 3.77 -13.59 22.21
C HIS A 209 3.60 -13.71 20.70
#